data_AF-A0A2D8RLC6-F1
#
_entry.id   AF-A0A2D8RLC6-F1
#
_cell.length_a   1.000
_cell.length_b   1.000
_cell.length_c   1.000
_cell.angle_alpha   90.00
_cell.angle_beta   90.00
_cell.angle_gamma   90.00
#
_symmetry.space_group_name_H-M   'P 1'
#
loop_
_entity.id
_entity.type
_entity.pdbx_description
1 polymer ?
#
loop_
_entity_poly.entity_id
_entity_poly.type
_entity_poly.pdbx_seq_one_letter_code
_entity_poly.pdbx_strand_id
1 'polypeptide(L)'
;MALDDTNRLVNRVRLGRTKAVGIFSLIAAAPPILEAETASIETGLVSDVKPLLEEYCFACHSDEKTKGDVNLRRLLDGESIAEHFKTWELVIDMLEFEDMPPEEEPQPTADQRAQIIDSLGAIIEKTVHLNAGDPGPVTLRRLTSAEYAYTIKDLTGLDLSLEKSFVGEAVGGEGFSNVGEVQFVQDAILERYLEAAKTVASHAIVGSGPLGFYQDPGKTGQEISAINRIKRLYRQHGFRTGAGEGA
;
A
#
# COMPACT_ATOMS: atom_id res chain seq x y z
N MET A 1 -22.82 10.08 59.45
CA MET A 1 -22.65 9.59 58.07
C MET A 1 -21.14 9.43 57.86
N ALA A 2 -20.41 8.45 58.42
CA ALA A 2 -20.66 7.01 58.65
C ALA A 2 -20.98 6.34 57.30
N LEU A 3 -20.19 5.44 56.70
CA LEU A 3 -19.16 4.46 57.16
C LEU A 3 -18.19 4.16 55.97
N ASP A 4 -16.86 4.09 56.14
CA ASP A 4 -16.03 2.95 56.64
C ASP A 4 -15.94 1.83 55.57
N ASP A 5 -14.83 1.49 54.90
CA ASP A 5 -13.39 1.42 55.21
C ASP A 5 -13.00 0.42 56.31
N THR A 6 -13.53 -0.79 56.25
CA THR A 6 -12.99 -1.95 56.97
C THR A 6 -13.22 -3.23 56.16
N ASN A 7 -12.17 -4.03 55.91
CA ASN A 7 -12.00 -5.32 56.59
C ASN A 7 -10.82 -6.12 55.99
N ARG A 8 -9.66 -5.94 56.63
CA ARG A 8 -8.58 -6.93 56.66
C ARG A 8 -8.99 -8.09 57.57
N LEU A 9 -8.36 -9.25 57.33
CA LEU A 9 -8.42 -10.51 58.10
C LEU A 9 -9.63 -11.34 57.66
N VAL A 10 -9.52 -12.61 57.27
CA VAL A 10 -8.92 -13.73 57.99
C VAL A 10 -8.70 -14.89 57.01
N ASN A 11 -7.51 -15.51 56.98
CA ASN A 11 -7.34 -16.95 57.26
C ASN A 11 -5.94 -17.47 56.87
N ARG A 12 -5.17 -17.78 57.91
CA ARG A 12 -4.06 -18.75 57.86
C ARG A 12 -4.66 -20.14 57.70
N VAL A 13 -4.23 -20.88 56.68
CA VAL A 13 -4.42 -22.34 56.63
C VAL A 13 -3.05 -23.01 56.51
N ARG A 14 -2.85 -23.98 57.40
CA ARG A 14 -1.63 -24.74 57.70
C ARG A 14 -1.14 -25.55 56.50
N LEU A 15 0.19 -25.65 56.41
CA LEU A 15 0.93 -26.62 55.60
C LEU A 15 0.49 -28.05 55.96
N GLY A 16 -0.25 -28.70 55.05
CA GLY A 16 -0.60 -30.11 55.12
C GLY A 16 0.08 -30.87 53.98
N ARG A 17 1.05 -31.73 54.30
CA ARG A 17 1.71 -32.63 53.35
C ARG A 17 0.66 -33.61 52.81
N THR A 18 0.22 -33.42 51.57
CA THR A 18 -0.50 -34.44 50.81
C THR A 18 0.21 -34.65 49.48
N LYS A 19 0.51 -35.93 49.20
CA LYS A 19 1.20 -36.35 47.98
C LYS A 19 0.20 -36.22 46.82
N ALA A 20 0.33 -35.19 46.00
CA ALA A 20 -0.35 -35.13 44.71
C ALA A 20 0.54 -35.79 43.66
N VAL A 21 0.08 -36.92 43.14
CA VAL A 21 0.68 -37.64 42.01
C VAL A 21 0.51 -36.74 40.78
N GLY A 22 1.62 -36.22 40.26
CA GLY A 22 1.63 -35.40 39.06
C GLY A 22 1.37 -36.25 37.82
N ILE A 23 0.25 -36.00 37.15
CA ILE A 23 0.06 -36.41 35.75
C ILE A 23 0.72 -35.31 34.92
N PHE A 24 1.98 -35.52 34.56
CA PHE A 24 2.69 -34.69 33.60
C PHE A 24 2.17 -35.10 32.21
N SER A 25 1.14 -34.41 31.71
CA SER A 25 0.67 -34.60 30.35
C SER A 25 1.73 -34.03 29.41
N LEU A 26 2.50 -34.91 28.75
CA LEU A 26 3.36 -34.55 27.63
C LEU A 26 2.45 -34.08 26.49
N ILE A 27 2.25 -32.77 26.38
CA ILE A 27 1.80 -32.16 25.13
C ILE A 27 3.04 -32.16 24.23
N ALA A 28 3.12 -33.14 23.33
CA ALA A 28 4.08 -33.11 22.23
C ALA A 28 3.74 -31.89 21.37
N ALA A 29 4.58 -30.85 21.43
CA ALA A 29 4.51 -29.72 20.54
C ALA A 29 4.82 -30.24 19.13
N ALA A 30 3.78 -30.49 18.33
CA ALA A 30 3.95 -30.65 16.90
C ALA A 30 4.42 -29.29 16.35
N PRO A 31 5.52 -29.23 15.57
CA PRO A 31 5.94 -27.99 14.94
C PRO A 31 4.80 -27.48 14.04
N PRO A 32 4.58 -26.16 13.95
CA PRO A 32 3.54 -25.60 13.11
C PRO A 32 3.81 -26.02 11.67
N ILE A 33 2.84 -26.69 11.06
CA ILE A 33 2.89 -27.25 9.69
C ILE A 33 3.31 -26.18 8.65
N LEU A 34 3.04 -24.90 8.95
CA LEU A 34 3.40 -23.75 8.13
C LEU A 34 4.92 -23.56 7.96
N GLU A 35 5.74 -23.85 8.98
CA GLU A 35 7.21 -23.69 8.91
C GLU A 35 7.87 -24.78 8.06
N ALA A 36 7.30 -25.98 8.02
CA ALA A 36 7.85 -27.10 7.26
C ALA A 36 7.60 -26.96 5.75
N GLU A 37 6.41 -26.47 5.38
CA GLU A 37 6.05 -26.25 3.97
C GLU A 37 6.85 -25.10 3.37
N THR A 38 7.14 -24.06 4.15
CA THR A 38 7.91 -22.90 3.70
C THR A 38 9.38 -23.22 3.52
N ALA A 39 10.00 -23.91 4.48
CA ALA A 39 11.37 -24.39 4.36
C ALA A 39 11.56 -25.30 3.13
N SER A 40 10.58 -26.15 2.82
CA SER A 40 10.66 -27.08 1.68
C SER A 40 10.66 -26.37 0.32
N ILE A 41 9.88 -25.29 0.16
CA ILE A 41 9.82 -24.52 -1.09
C ILE A 41 11.04 -23.58 -1.21
N GLU A 42 11.52 -22.96 -0.12
CA GLU A 42 12.79 -22.21 -0.16
C GLU A 42 13.96 -23.11 -0.56
N THR A 43 14.01 -24.33 0.00
CA THR A 43 15.02 -25.34 -0.37
C THR A 43 14.95 -25.71 -1.85
N GLY A 44 13.74 -25.80 -2.43
CA GLY A 44 13.54 -26.06 -3.86
C GLY A 44 14.08 -24.93 -4.75
N LEU A 45 13.68 -23.69 -4.48
CA LEU A 45 14.16 -22.51 -5.22
C LEU A 45 15.68 -22.32 -5.11
N VAL A 46 16.24 -22.52 -3.92
CA VAL A 46 17.68 -22.49 -3.69
C VAL A 46 18.39 -23.59 -4.49
N SER A 47 17.81 -24.79 -4.58
CA SER A 47 18.41 -25.89 -5.33
C SER A 47 18.46 -25.64 -6.84
N ASP A 48 17.51 -24.88 -7.39
CA ASP A 48 17.45 -24.57 -8.81
C ASP A 48 18.50 -23.53 -9.23
N VAL A 49 18.80 -22.55 -8.37
CA VAL A 49 19.75 -21.46 -8.67
C VAL A 49 21.19 -21.78 -8.26
N LYS A 50 21.40 -22.68 -7.29
CA LYS A 50 22.72 -23.01 -6.74
C LYS A 50 23.77 -23.39 -7.80
N PRO A 51 23.47 -24.20 -8.84
CA PRO A 51 24.47 -24.53 -9.86
C PRO A 51 24.99 -23.30 -10.62
N LEU A 52 24.13 -22.32 -10.87
CA LEU A 52 24.52 -21.07 -11.55
C LEU A 52 25.37 -20.19 -10.64
N LEU A 53 25.06 -20.14 -9.34
CA LEU A 53 25.88 -19.43 -8.35
C LEU A 53 27.25 -20.10 -8.16
N GLU A 54 27.32 -21.43 -8.22
CA GLU A 54 28.57 -22.18 -8.21
C GLU A 54 29.45 -21.86 -9.42
N GLU A 55 28.85 -21.73 -10.61
CA GLU A 55 29.57 -21.45 -11.86
C GLU A 55 30.08 -20.01 -11.93
N TYR A 56 29.24 -19.02 -11.57
CA TYR A 56 29.53 -17.61 -11.85
C TYR A 56 29.95 -16.79 -10.61
N CYS A 57 29.62 -17.24 -9.39
CA CYS A 57 29.77 -16.41 -8.19
C CYS A 57 30.81 -16.96 -7.21
N PHE A 58 30.78 -18.27 -6.92
CA PHE A 58 31.54 -18.84 -5.79
C PHE A 58 33.05 -18.88 -6.01
N ALA A 59 33.54 -18.71 -7.25
CA ALA A 59 34.97 -18.56 -7.49
C ALA A 59 35.57 -17.31 -6.81
N CYS A 60 34.76 -16.27 -6.58
CA CYS A 60 35.17 -14.99 -5.98
C CYS A 60 34.46 -14.64 -4.66
N HIS A 61 33.33 -15.30 -4.35
CA HIS A 61 32.48 -15.04 -3.18
C HIS A 61 32.23 -16.33 -2.36
N SER A 62 33.30 -16.91 -1.84
CA SER A 62 33.35 -18.16 -1.06
C SER A 62 34.30 -18.04 0.14
N ASP A 63 34.46 -19.12 0.91
CA ASP A 63 35.39 -19.15 2.04
C ASP A 63 36.86 -18.97 1.61
N GLU A 64 37.20 -19.42 0.39
CA GLU A 64 38.55 -19.30 -0.16
C GLU A 64 38.87 -17.88 -0.65
N LYS A 65 37.87 -17.15 -1.14
CA LYS A 65 37.99 -15.76 -1.61
C LYS A 65 36.69 -15.01 -1.30
N THR A 66 36.80 -13.92 -0.56
CA THR A 66 35.68 -13.04 -0.18
C THR A 66 35.82 -11.66 -0.80
N LYS A 67 35.74 -11.56 -2.14
CA LYS A 67 35.74 -10.24 -2.80
C LYS A 67 34.55 -9.42 -2.30
N GLY A 68 34.78 -8.13 -2.04
CA GLY A 68 33.75 -7.24 -1.51
C GLY A 68 33.25 -7.59 -0.10
N ASP A 69 33.97 -8.45 0.64
CA ASP A 69 33.57 -8.95 1.96
C ASP A 69 32.23 -9.70 1.96
N VAL A 70 31.88 -10.32 0.83
CA VAL A 70 30.65 -11.10 0.64
C VAL A 70 31.00 -12.56 0.36
N ASN A 71 30.38 -13.47 1.11
CA ASN A 71 30.51 -14.93 0.95
C ASN A 71 29.13 -15.55 0.65
N LEU A 72 28.81 -15.66 -0.63
CA LEU A 72 27.50 -16.13 -1.09
C LEU A 72 27.29 -17.62 -0.82
N ARG A 73 28.38 -18.40 -0.78
CA ARG A 73 28.29 -19.84 -0.46
C ARG A 73 27.77 -20.06 0.95
N ARG A 74 28.38 -19.37 1.92
CA ARG A 74 27.97 -19.46 3.33
C ARG A 74 26.55 -18.92 3.54
N LEU A 75 26.21 -17.82 2.88
CA LEU A 75 24.88 -17.23 2.92
C LEU A 75 23.81 -18.20 2.41
N LEU A 76 24.12 -18.99 1.37
CA LEU A 76 23.19 -19.96 0.79
C LEU A 76 23.09 -21.26 1.60
N ASP A 77 24.19 -21.73 2.20
CA ASP A 77 24.28 -23.07 2.81
C ASP A 77 23.83 -23.11 4.29
N GLY A 78 23.77 -21.99 4.99
CA GLY A 78 23.45 -22.04 6.44
C GLY A 78 23.04 -20.75 7.12
N GLU A 79 22.95 -19.63 6.40
CA GLU A 79 22.48 -18.37 6.98
C GLU A 79 21.08 -18.04 6.46
N SER A 80 20.30 -17.32 7.27
CA SER A 80 18.93 -16.96 6.90
C SER A 80 18.95 -15.89 5.83
N ILE A 81 18.26 -16.12 4.71
CA ILE A 81 18.08 -15.11 3.66
C ILE A 81 17.43 -13.84 4.24
N ALA A 82 16.55 -13.99 5.23
CA ALA A 82 15.91 -12.87 5.92
C ALA A 82 16.92 -11.98 6.66
N GLU A 83 17.89 -12.60 7.35
CA GLU A 83 18.92 -11.88 8.12
C GLU A 83 19.89 -11.13 7.20
N HIS A 84 20.07 -11.63 5.98
CA HIS A 84 21.00 -11.09 4.98
C HIS A 84 20.30 -10.48 3.76
N PHE A 85 19.05 -10.04 3.92
CA PHE A 85 18.19 -9.50 2.86
C PHE A 85 18.89 -8.45 2.00
N LYS A 86 19.55 -7.46 2.62
CA LYS A 86 20.26 -6.38 1.92
C LYS A 86 21.41 -6.88 1.04
N THR A 87 22.08 -7.95 1.46
CA THR A 87 23.16 -8.54 0.67
C THR A 87 22.60 -9.22 -0.57
N TRP A 88 21.46 -9.90 -0.43
CA TRP A 88 20.79 -10.54 -1.57
C TRP A 88 20.16 -9.54 -2.55
N GLU A 89 19.58 -8.43 -2.06
CA GLU A 89 19.17 -7.31 -2.92
C GLU A 89 20.36 -6.77 -3.72
N LEU A 90 21.49 -6.54 -3.06
CA LEU A 90 22.69 -6.05 -3.73
C LEU A 90 23.19 -7.04 -4.81
N VAL A 91 23.08 -8.35 -4.58
CA VAL A 91 23.43 -9.35 -5.59
C VAL A 91 22.53 -9.24 -6.81
N ILE A 92 21.23 -9.06 -6.61
CA ILE A 92 20.27 -8.85 -7.70
C ILE A 92 20.62 -7.57 -8.46
N ASP A 93 20.84 -6.45 -7.77
CA ASP A 93 21.23 -5.18 -8.40
C ASP A 93 22.50 -5.34 -9.26
N MET A 94 23.53 -6.00 -8.72
CA MET A 94 24.79 -6.23 -9.45
C MET A 94 24.61 -7.09 -10.70
N LEU A 95 23.63 -8.01 -10.70
CA LEU A 95 23.29 -8.80 -11.88
C LEU A 95 22.45 -7.99 -12.87
N GLU A 96 21.50 -7.18 -12.40
CA GLU A 96 20.66 -6.31 -13.24
C GLU A 96 21.48 -5.23 -13.96
N PHE A 97 22.48 -4.67 -13.29
CA PHE A 97 23.41 -3.70 -13.89
C PHE A 97 24.53 -4.34 -14.72
N GLU A 98 24.59 -5.67 -14.77
CA GLU A 98 25.66 -6.44 -15.44
C GLU A 98 27.08 -6.13 -14.90
N ASP A 99 27.18 -5.59 -13.68
CA ASP A 99 28.45 -5.30 -13.00
C ASP A 99 29.14 -6.57 -12.48
N MET A 100 28.36 -7.63 -12.27
CA MET A 100 28.85 -8.95 -11.86
C MET A 100 28.38 -10.07 -12.80
N PRO A 101 29.22 -11.07 -13.08
CA PRO A 101 30.66 -11.13 -12.75
C PRO A 101 31.50 -10.03 -13.44
N PRO A 102 32.75 -9.76 -13.02
CA PRO A 102 33.64 -8.82 -13.73
C PRO A 102 33.91 -9.25 -15.18
N GLU A 103 34.29 -8.31 -16.06
CA GLU A 103 34.51 -8.56 -17.49
C GLU A 103 35.52 -9.69 -17.78
N GLU A 104 36.52 -9.90 -16.90
CA GLU A 104 37.54 -10.94 -17.07
C GLU A 104 37.09 -12.34 -16.61
N GLU A 105 35.93 -12.46 -15.97
CA GLU A 105 35.39 -13.71 -15.46
C GLU A 105 34.29 -14.26 -16.39
N PRO A 106 33.97 -15.58 -16.32
CA PRO A 106 32.88 -16.16 -17.10
C PRO A 106 31.55 -15.44 -16.86
N GLN A 107 30.89 -15.05 -17.94
CA GLN A 107 29.61 -14.33 -17.90
C GLN A 107 28.43 -15.28 -18.09
N PRO A 108 27.35 -15.17 -17.30
CA PRO A 108 26.11 -15.87 -17.60
C PRO A 108 25.47 -15.33 -18.88
N THR A 109 24.80 -16.20 -19.63
CA THR A 109 23.91 -15.78 -20.73
C THR A 109 22.75 -14.93 -20.19
N ALA A 110 22.08 -14.17 -21.06
CA ALA A 110 20.92 -13.37 -20.67
C ALA A 110 19.83 -14.20 -19.97
N ASP A 111 19.54 -15.41 -20.48
CA ASP A 111 18.56 -16.32 -19.91
C ASP A 111 18.99 -16.83 -18.53
N GLN A 112 20.26 -17.19 -18.36
CA GLN A 112 20.80 -17.62 -17.06
C GLN A 112 20.81 -16.48 -16.04
N ARG A 113 21.15 -15.26 -16.47
CA ARG A 113 21.14 -14.07 -15.61
C ARG A 113 19.73 -13.76 -15.13
N ALA A 114 18.76 -13.76 -16.04
CA ALA A 114 17.34 -13.61 -15.70
C ALA A 114 16.88 -14.71 -14.74
N GLN A 115 17.27 -15.97 -14.99
CA GLN A 115 16.94 -17.08 -14.11
C GLN A 115 17.50 -16.88 -12.69
N ILE A 116 18.73 -16.39 -12.54
CA ILE A 116 19.30 -16.10 -11.22
C ILE A 116 18.51 -14.98 -10.52
N ILE A 117 18.26 -13.88 -11.22
CA ILE A 117 17.51 -12.73 -10.68
C ILE A 117 16.11 -13.15 -10.24
N ASP A 118 15.36 -13.83 -11.10
CA ASP A 118 14.00 -14.26 -10.82
C ASP A 118 13.94 -15.25 -9.65
N SER A 119 14.90 -16.18 -9.58
CA SER A 119 14.96 -17.17 -8.50
C SER A 119 15.28 -16.51 -7.17
N LEU A 120 16.30 -15.64 -7.13
CA LEU A 120 16.65 -14.90 -5.91
C LEU A 120 15.53 -13.96 -5.48
N GLY A 121 14.91 -13.24 -6.42
CA GLY A 121 13.77 -12.36 -6.17
C GLY A 121 12.58 -13.12 -5.57
N ALA A 122 12.24 -14.29 -6.13
CA ALA A 122 11.16 -15.13 -5.61
C ALA A 122 11.45 -15.66 -4.20
N ILE A 123 12.71 -15.99 -3.90
CA ILE A 123 13.10 -16.39 -2.55
C ILE A 123 12.94 -15.21 -1.59
N ILE A 124 13.47 -14.04 -1.95
CA ILE A 124 13.37 -12.82 -1.15
C ILE A 124 11.90 -12.44 -0.88
N GLU A 125 11.07 -12.35 -1.91
CA GLU A 125 9.65 -12.01 -1.80
C GLU A 125 8.93 -12.95 -0.83
N LYS A 126 9.19 -14.24 -0.96
CA LYS A 126 8.61 -15.24 -0.09
C LYS A 126 9.11 -15.09 1.36
N THR A 127 10.41 -14.89 1.55
CA THR A 127 10.99 -14.65 2.87
C THR A 127 10.40 -13.39 3.52
N VAL A 128 10.17 -12.32 2.76
CA VAL A 128 9.47 -11.11 3.23
C VAL A 128 8.06 -11.47 3.68
N HIS A 129 7.28 -12.19 2.87
CA HIS A 129 5.92 -12.58 3.26
C HIS A 129 5.86 -13.41 4.54
N LEU A 130 6.87 -14.25 4.78
CA LEU A 130 6.97 -15.06 5.99
C LEU A 130 7.38 -14.26 7.22
N ASN A 131 8.20 -13.23 7.03
CA ASN A 131 8.76 -12.42 8.11
C ASN A 131 8.10 -11.04 8.26
N ALA A 132 7.10 -10.71 7.44
CA ALA A 132 6.44 -9.41 7.39
C ALA A 132 5.81 -9.00 8.74
N GLY A 133 5.54 -9.98 9.62
CA GLY A 133 4.90 -9.75 10.90
C GLY A 133 3.54 -9.07 10.77
N ASP A 134 3.01 -8.61 11.89
CA ASP A 134 1.92 -7.64 11.88
C ASP A 134 2.57 -6.26 11.76
N PRO A 135 2.36 -5.49 10.67
CA PRO A 135 2.89 -4.12 10.53
C PRO A 135 2.33 -3.16 11.61
N GLY A 136 1.42 -3.66 12.45
CA GLY A 136 0.73 -2.91 13.46
C GLY A 136 -0.61 -2.42 12.91
N PRO A 137 -1.41 -1.78 13.79
CA PRO A 137 -2.70 -1.25 13.37
C PRO A 137 -2.52 -0.17 12.30
N VAL A 138 -3.20 -0.34 11.18
CA VAL A 138 -3.32 0.73 10.18
C VAL A 138 -4.13 1.87 10.78
N THR A 139 -3.51 3.03 10.96
CA THR A 139 -4.23 4.23 11.43
C THR A 139 -5.21 4.68 10.35
N LEU A 140 -6.49 4.76 10.69
CA LEU A 140 -7.48 5.38 9.81
C LEU A 140 -7.11 6.85 9.66
N ARG A 141 -6.68 7.23 8.46
CA ARG A 141 -6.31 8.59 8.11
C ARG A 141 -7.27 9.17 7.09
N ARG A 142 -7.50 10.48 7.16
CA ARG A 142 -8.14 11.23 6.07
C ARG A 142 -7.16 11.42 4.91
N LEU A 143 -7.67 11.72 3.72
CA LEU A 143 -6.83 12.20 2.64
C LEU A 143 -6.25 13.59 3.00
N THR A 144 -5.10 13.92 2.43
CA THR A 144 -4.64 15.30 2.33
C THR A 144 -5.49 16.08 1.33
N SER A 145 -5.47 17.40 1.39
CA SER A 145 -6.12 18.27 0.39
C SER A 145 -5.63 17.98 -1.02
N ALA A 146 -4.33 17.73 -1.17
CA ALA A 146 -3.70 17.34 -2.43
C ALA A 146 -4.16 15.94 -2.89
N GLU A 147 -4.10 14.93 -2.01
CA GLU A 147 -4.57 13.58 -2.33
C GLU A 147 -6.04 13.58 -2.73
N TYR A 148 -6.90 14.35 -2.05
CA TYR A 148 -8.30 14.49 -2.41
C TYR A 148 -8.47 15.14 -3.79
N ALA A 149 -7.76 16.24 -4.07
CA ALA A 149 -7.83 16.91 -5.37
C ALA A 149 -7.36 16.00 -6.51
N TYR A 150 -6.26 15.27 -6.34
CA TYR A 150 -5.78 14.30 -7.33
C TYR A 150 -6.74 13.14 -7.50
N THR A 151 -7.31 12.60 -6.41
CA THR A 151 -8.32 11.54 -6.48
C THR A 151 -9.54 11.98 -7.29
N ILE A 152 -10.04 13.20 -7.06
CA ILE A 152 -11.16 13.74 -7.85
C ILE A 152 -10.75 13.93 -9.31
N LYS A 153 -9.54 14.42 -9.58
CA LYS A 153 -9.02 14.58 -10.94
C LYS A 153 -8.91 13.24 -11.67
N ASP A 154 -8.46 12.20 -11.00
CA ASP A 154 -8.32 10.86 -11.58
C ASP A 154 -9.70 10.22 -11.84
N LEU A 155 -10.66 10.41 -10.94
CA LEU A 155 -12.02 9.86 -11.07
C LEU A 155 -12.89 10.61 -12.09
N THR A 156 -12.72 11.93 -12.19
CA THR A 156 -13.61 12.80 -12.98
C THR A 156 -12.96 13.37 -14.24
N GLY A 157 -11.63 13.32 -14.33
CA GLY A 157 -10.84 14.02 -15.35
C GLY A 157 -10.77 15.55 -15.16
N LEU A 158 -11.37 16.10 -14.10
CA LEU A 158 -11.49 17.55 -13.91
C LEU A 158 -10.46 18.08 -12.91
N ASP A 159 -9.76 19.13 -13.32
CA ASP A 159 -8.91 19.93 -12.43
C ASP A 159 -9.71 21.09 -11.85
N LEU A 160 -10.31 20.86 -10.67
CA LEU A 160 -11.19 21.81 -9.99
C LEU A 160 -10.45 22.68 -8.96
N SER A 161 -9.11 22.57 -8.85
CA SER A 161 -8.29 23.27 -7.86
C SER A 161 -8.84 23.20 -6.42
N LEU A 162 -9.36 22.04 -6.01
CA LEU A 162 -10.03 21.86 -4.72
C LEU A 162 -9.11 22.10 -3.53
N GLU A 163 -7.81 21.88 -3.70
CA GLU A 163 -6.77 22.06 -2.68
C GLU A 163 -6.77 23.47 -2.09
N LYS A 164 -7.16 24.49 -2.87
CA LYS A 164 -7.25 25.89 -2.43
C LYS A 164 -8.36 26.16 -1.41
N SER A 165 -9.34 25.25 -1.33
CA SER A 165 -10.47 25.36 -0.41
C SER A 165 -10.18 24.78 0.96
N PHE A 166 -9.05 24.09 1.14
CA PHE A 166 -8.61 23.56 2.42
C PHE A 166 -7.70 24.56 3.14
N VAL A 167 -7.77 24.57 4.47
CA VAL A 167 -6.81 25.31 5.31
C VAL A 167 -5.51 24.50 5.35
N GLY A 168 -4.37 25.17 5.60
CA GLY A 168 -3.05 24.53 5.73
C GLY A 168 -3.11 23.30 6.63
N GLU A 169 -2.55 22.19 6.14
CA GLU A 169 -2.65 20.90 6.82
C GLU A 169 -1.61 20.77 7.93
N ALA A 170 -1.95 20.00 8.96
CA ALA A 170 -0.98 19.59 9.96
C ALA A 170 0.08 18.71 9.28
N VAL A 171 1.33 19.13 9.42
CA VAL A 171 2.49 18.35 8.99
C VAL A 171 2.95 17.52 10.19
N GLY A 172 3.25 16.24 9.96
CA GLY A 172 3.83 15.40 11.01
C GLY A 172 5.20 15.92 11.46
N GLY A 173 5.72 15.37 12.56
CA GLY A 173 7.07 15.73 13.05
C GLY A 173 8.18 15.55 12.02
N GLU A 174 7.97 14.64 11.06
CA GLU A 174 8.90 14.30 9.98
C GLU A 174 8.78 15.19 8.73
N GLY A 175 7.94 16.23 8.73
CA GLY A 175 7.83 17.16 7.60
C GLY A 175 6.93 16.72 6.44
N PHE A 176 6.29 15.55 6.55
CA PHE A 176 5.33 15.05 5.56
C PHE A 176 3.87 15.33 5.97
N SER A 177 3.03 15.64 4.99
CA SER A 177 1.60 15.93 5.19
C SER A 177 0.69 14.69 5.22
N ASN A 178 1.20 13.52 4.80
CA ASN A 178 0.46 12.26 4.68
C ASN A 178 0.69 11.27 5.85
N VAL A 179 1.23 11.76 6.97
CA VAL A 179 1.47 10.93 8.16
C VAL A 179 0.16 10.66 8.88
N GLY A 180 -0.31 9.40 8.84
CA GLY A 180 -1.63 9.00 9.37
C GLY A 180 -1.85 9.34 10.84
N GLU A 181 -0.81 9.28 11.67
CA GLU A 181 -0.87 9.58 13.12
C GLU A 181 -1.25 11.02 13.47
N VAL A 182 -1.11 11.96 12.54
CA VAL A 182 -1.49 13.38 12.74
C VAL A 182 -2.70 13.79 11.89
N GLN A 183 -3.28 12.86 11.13
CA GLN A 183 -4.37 13.11 10.19
C GLN A 183 -5.75 12.79 10.77
N PHE A 184 -6.05 13.37 11.94
CA PHE A 184 -7.38 13.28 12.53
C PHE A 184 -8.40 14.16 11.80
N VAL A 185 -9.68 13.77 11.86
CA VAL A 185 -10.79 14.57 11.31
C VAL A 185 -11.25 15.56 12.36
N GLN A 186 -11.00 16.84 12.11
CA GLN A 186 -11.56 17.96 12.87
C GLN A 186 -12.81 18.49 12.17
N ASP A 187 -13.78 19.02 12.92
CA ASP A 187 -15.04 19.56 12.38
C ASP A 187 -14.81 20.54 11.23
N ALA A 188 -13.87 21.48 11.40
CA ALA A 188 -13.52 22.46 10.37
C ALA A 188 -13.01 21.82 9.08
N ILE A 189 -12.27 20.70 9.15
CA ILE A 189 -11.78 19.98 7.98
C ILE A 189 -12.92 19.22 7.30
N LEU A 190 -13.81 18.59 8.07
CA LEU A 190 -14.99 17.92 7.53
C LEU A 190 -15.89 18.88 6.74
N GLU A 191 -16.06 20.11 7.22
CA GLU A 191 -16.77 21.16 6.50
C GLU A 191 -16.12 21.47 5.13
N ARG A 192 -14.78 21.52 5.07
CA ARG A 192 -14.06 21.74 3.80
C ARG A 192 -14.24 20.58 2.84
N TYR A 193 -14.22 19.34 3.35
CA TYR A 193 -14.51 18.15 2.55
C TYR A 193 -15.93 18.19 1.96
N LEU A 194 -16.92 18.55 2.77
CA LEU A 194 -18.30 18.64 2.31
C LEU A 194 -18.46 19.75 1.25
N GLU A 195 -17.79 20.89 1.42
CA GLU A 195 -17.84 21.98 0.45
C GLU A 195 -17.14 21.61 -0.87
N ALA A 196 -15.99 20.93 -0.79
CA ALA A 196 -15.32 20.40 -1.97
C ALA A 196 -16.20 19.36 -2.68
N ALA A 197 -16.85 18.47 -1.93
CA ALA A 197 -17.78 17.49 -2.49
C ALA A 197 -18.99 18.13 -3.19
N LYS A 198 -19.53 19.24 -2.65
CA LYS A 198 -20.60 20.01 -3.33
C LYS A 198 -20.08 20.62 -4.63
N THR A 199 -18.87 21.15 -4.63
CA THR A 199 -18.22 21.64 -5.86
C THR A 199 -18.18 20.51 -6.88
N VAL A 200 -17.62 19.34 -6.54
CA VAL A 200 -17.58 18.18 -7.45
C VAL A 200 -18.97 17.77 -7.93
N ALA A 201 -19.96 17.73 -7.03
CA ALA A 201 -21.34 17.39 -7.37
C ALA A 201 -21.99 18.41 -8.33
N SER A 202 -21.63 19.69 -8.25
CA SER A 202 -22.15 20.69 -9.18
C SER A 202 -21.65 20.50 -10.62
N HIS A 203 -20.52 19.81 -10.80
CA HIS A 203 -19.99 19.42 -12.10
C HIS A 203 -20.57 18.09 -12.62
N ALA A 204 -21.33 17.37 -11.79
CA ALA A 204 -21.93 16.10 -12.15
C ALA A 204 -23.26 16.29 -12.87
N ILE A 205 -23.45 15.60 -14.00
CA ILE A 205 -24.73 15.55 -14.73
C ILE A 205 -25.32 14.15 -14.55
N VAL A 206 -26.51 14.11 -13.95
CA VAL A 206 -27.31 12.90 -13.76
C VAL A 206 -28.43 12.90 -14.80
N GLY A 207 -28.22 12.16 -15.89
CA GLY A 207 -29.20 11.98 -16.97
C GLY A 207 -29.74 10.55 -17.03
N SER A 208 -30.31 10.17 -18.17
CA SER A 208 -30.70 8.78 -18.44
C SER A 208 -29.52 7.84 -18.75
N GLY A 209 -28.29 8.33 -18.65
CA GLY A 209 -27.05 7.62 -18.94
C GLY A 209 -26.14 7.51 -17.73
N PRO A 210 -24.90 7.00 -17.90
CA PRO A 210 -23.92 6.93 -16.82
C PRO A 210 -23.59 8.32 -16.27
N LEU A 211 -23.19 8.38 -14.99
CA LEU A 211 -22.76 9.61 -14.34
C LEU A 211 -21.60 10.24 -15.12
N GLY A 212 -21.76 11.50 -15.52
CA GLY A 212 -20.71 12.26 -16.22
C GLY A 212 -20.35 13.53 -15.45
N PHE A 213 -19.12 14.00 -15.65
CA PHE A 213 -18.61 15.24 -15.06
C PHE A 213 -18.15 16.20 -16.15
N TYR A 214 -18.41 17.50 -15.98
CA TYR A 214 -18.13 18.51 -17.01
C TYR A 214 -17.47 19.74 -16.39
N GLN A 215 -16.42 20.28 -17.04
CA GLN A 215 -15.67 21.44 -16.55
C GLN A 215 -16.54 22.67 -16.39
N ASP A 216 -17.39 22.93 -17.39
CA ASP A 216 -18.50 23.84 -17.26
C ASP A 216 -19.76 22.98 -17.19
N PRO A 217 -20.37 22.78 -16.02
CA PRO A 217 -21.63 22.05 -15.94
C PRO A 217 -22.77 22.71 -16.74
N GLY A 218 -22.50 23.90 -17.34
CA GLY A 218 -23.55 24.83 -17.74
C GLY A 218 -24.45 25.07 -16.52
N LYS A 219 -25.71 25.40 -16.74
CA LYS A 219 -26.73 25.17 -15.72
C LYS A 219 -27.46 23.85 -16.01
N THR A 220 -26.83 22.80 -16.58
CA THR A 220 -27.37 21.46 -16.96
C THR A 220 -27.72 21.16 -18.43
N GLY A 221 -27.48 22.03 -19.42
CA GLY A 221 -27.80 21.72 -20.83
C GLY A 221 -29.30 21.61 -21.15
N GLN A 222 -30.16 21.59 -20.12
CA GLN A 222 -31.55 22.02 -20.21
C GLN A 222 -31.63 23.43 -20.77
N GLU A 223 -30.63 24.28 -20.52
CA GLU A 223 -30.57 25.67 -20.97
C GLU A 223 -30.59 25.78 -22.50
N ILE A 224 -29.83 24.96 -23.23
CA ILE A 224 -29.77 25.08 -24.70
C ILE A 224 -31.04 24.51 -25.33
N SER A 225 -31.58 23.42 -24.79
CA SER A 225 -32.89 22.86 -25.17
C SER A 225 -34.03 23.84 -24.87
N ALA A 226 -34.02 24.48 -23.70
CA ALA A 226 -34.95 25.52 -23.29
C ALA A 226 -34.81 26.77 -24.16
N ILE A 227 -33.59 27.24 -24.45
CA ILE A 227 -33.31 28.36 -25.35
C ILE A 227 -33.89 28.07 -26.74
N ASN A 228 -33.68 26.88 -27.29
CA ASN A 228 -34.20 26.52 -28.60
C ASN A 228 -35.72 26.32 -28.63
N ARG A 229 -36.32 25.87 -27.52
CA ARG A 229 -37.78 25.75 -27.35
C ARG A 229 -38.44 27.13 -27.21
N ILE A 230 -37.82 28.05 -26.46
CA ILE A 230 -38.20 29.47 -26.36
C ILE A 230 -38.12 30.14 -27.74
N LYS A 231 -37.00 29.98 -28.46
CA LYS A 231 -36.82 30.50 -29.83
C LYS A 231 -37.83 29.94 -30.84
N ARG A 232 -38.40 28.75 -30.59
CA ARG A 232 -39.41 28.11 -31.45
C ARG A 232 -40.82 28.65 -31.16
N LEU A 233 -41.14 28.83 -29.87
CA LEU A 233 -42.42 29.38 -29.41
C LEU A 233 -42.60 30.84 -29.83
N TYR A 234 -41.54 31.65 -29.72
CA TYR A 234 -41.53 33.02 -30.24
C TYR A 234 -41.68 33.09 -31.77
N ARG A 235 -41.09 32.15 -32.52
CA ARG A 235 -41.30 32.08 -33.98
C ARG A 235 -42.73 31.70 -34.36
N GLN A 236 -43.41 30.91 -33.54
CA GLN A 236 -44.77 30.44 -33.82
C GLN A 236 -45.87 31.38 -33.30
N HIS A 237 -45.65 32.04 -32.16
CA HIS A 237 -46.68 32.80 -31.42
C HIS A 237 -46.25 34.22 -31.06
N GLY A 238 -44.99 34.58 -31.29
CA GLY A 238 -44.52 35.94 -31.06
C GLY A 238 -45.24 36.91 -31.99
N PHE A 239 -45.69 38.03 -31.42
CA PHE A 239 -46.37 39.09 -32.17
C PHE A 239 -45.54 39.49 -33.37
N ARG A 240 -45.99 39.06 -34.55
CA ARG A 240 -45.71 39.79 -35.78
C ARG A 240 -46.41 41.12 -35.61
N THR A 241 -45.66 42.21 -35.45
CA THR A 241 -46.17 43.51 -35.87
C THR A 241 -46.49 43.34 -37.35
N GLY A 242 -47.77 43.14 -37.65
CA GLY A 242 -48.25 42.97 -39.00
C GLY A 242 -48.04 44.27 -39.77
N ALA A 243 -47.35 44.11 -40.90
CA ALA A 243 -47.39 44.95 -42.09
C ALA A 243 -46.73 46.33 -42.01
N GLY A 244 -45.63 46.46 -42.76
CA GLY A 244 -45.57 47.56 -43.72
C GLY A 244 -46.64 47.36 -44.80
N GLU A 245 -47.17 48.49 -45.26
CA GLU A 245 -47.63 48.78 -46.63
C GLU A 245 -48.84 48.04 -47.21
N GLY A 246 -49.92 48.82 -47.37
CA GLY A 246 -50.96 48.62 -48.37
C GLY A 246 -51.64 49.95 -48.67
N ALA A 247 -51.30 50.55 -49.83
CA ALA A 247 -51.92 51.67 -50.54
C ALA A 247 -51.94 53.07 -49.90
#